data_AF-A0A183E5W4-F1
#
_entry.id   AF-A0A183E5W4-F1
#
_cell.length_a   1.000
_cell.length_b   1.000
_cell.length_c   1.000
_cell.angle_alpha   90.00
_cell.angle_beta   90.00
_cell.angle_gamma   90.00
#
_symmetry.space_group_name_H-M   'P 1'
#
loop_
_entity.id
_entity.type
_entity.pdbx_description
1 polymer ?
#
loop_
_entity_poly.entity_id
_entity_poly.type
_entity_poly.pdbx_seq_one_letter_code
_entity_poly.pdbx_strand_id
1 'polypeptide(L)'
;MLGLRSEFSYGIPHHVVSGCAKFGVLDVSGKTQLIVATTTNKVAIHDSETLLNINEKILALEVTQLETTYDVIIVGTASRVLAYDAYKNTNIFQRDITDGVNCIHVGFYNVKFAKAPKMYVC
;
A
#
# COMPACT_ATOMS: atom_id res chain seq x y z
N MET A 1 19.13 30.52 12.14
CA MET A 1 18.28 29.72 11.22
C MET A 1 18.45 28.26 11.59
N LEU A 2 17.40 27.60 12.07
CA LEU A 2 17.38 26.14 12.18
C LEU A 2 16.94 25.59 10.83
N GLY A 3 17.89 25.06 10.05
CA GLY A 3 17.60 24.38 8.79
C GLY A 3 17.19 22.94 9.07
N LEU A 4 16.21 22.42 8.33
CA LEU A 4 15.91 20.99 8.35
C LEU A 4 17.13 20.23 7.81
N ARG A 5 17.58 19.23 8.57
CA ARG A 5 18.64 18.32 8.18
C ARG A 5 18.05 16.93 8.03
N SER A 6 18.42 16.25 6.95
CA SER A 6 18.09 14.85 6.76
C SER A 6 18.76 14.00 7.85
N GLU A 7 17.97 13.26 8.63
CA GLU A 7 18.48 12.33 9.63
C GLU A 7 19.03 11.06 8.95
N PHE A 8 18.39 10.62 7.88
CA PHE A 8 18.85 9.51 7.04
C PHE A 8 18.39 9.68 5.59
N SER A 9 19.09 9.05 4.66
CA SER A 9 18.71 9.03 3.25
C SER A 9 18.98 7.67 2.65
N TYR A 10 18.03 7.18 1.86
CA TYR A 10 18.09 5.87 1.23
C TYR A 10 17.74 5.99 -0.25
N GLY A 11 18.47 5.26 -1.10
CA GLY A 11 18.24 5.20 -2.53
C GLY A 11 17.47 3.95 -2.91
N ILE A 12 16.34 4.11 -3.60
CA ILE A 12 15.58 3.00 -4.18
C ILE A 12 16.05 2.84 -5.64
N PRO A 13 16.53 1.66 -6.07
CA PRO A 13 17.05 1.44 -7.43
C PRO A 13 15.93 1.33 -8.49
N HIS A 14 14.71 1.78 -8.17
CA HIS A 14 13.53 1.64 -9.01
C HIS A 14 12.79 2.98 -9.08
N HIS A 15 12.22 3.26 -10.26
CA HIS A 15 11.31 4.39 -10.41
C HIS A 15 10.01 4.10 -9.66
N VAL A 16 9.68 4.98 -8.70
CA VAL A 16 8.48 4.90 -7.88
C VAL A 16 7.32 5.57 -8.62
N VAL A 17 6.13 4.95 -8.60
CA VAL A 17 4.90 5.57 -9.10
C VAL A 17 4.56 6.77 -8.21
N SER A 18 4.28 7.92 -8.80
CA SER A 18 3.95 9.14 -8.05
C SER A 18 2.78 8.89 -7.09
N GLY A 19 2.94 9.27 -5.82
CA GLY A 19 1.93 9.05 -4.78
C GLY A 19 1.92 7.63 -4.18
N CYS A 20 2.67 6.69 -4.73
CA CYS A 20 2.70 5.29 -4.28
C CYS A 20 3.92 4.97 -3.41
N ALA A 21 4.17 5.81 -2.42
CA ALA A 21 5.12 5.56 -1.34
C ALA A 21 4.41 5.74 0.00
N LYS A 22 4.43 4.69 0.83
CA LYS A 22 3.71 4.64 2.11
C LYS A 22 4.59 4.03 3.19
N PHE A 23 4.41 4.50 4.42
CA PHE A 23 4.95 3.81 5.58
C PHE A 23 3.84 3.01 6.25
N GLY A 24 4.17 1.82 6.73
CA GLY A 24 3.23 0.97 7.44
C GLY A 24 3.94 -0.15 8.20
N VAL A 25 3.20 -0.79 9.10
CA VAL A 25 3.65 -1.92 9.91
C VAL A 25 3.06 -3.17 9.29
N LEU A 26 3.86 -3.99 8.61
CA LEU A 26 3.33 -5.12 7.83
C LEU A 26 3.28 -6.44 8.60
N ASP A 27 3.82 -6.50 9.83
CA ASP A 27 3.89 -7.72 10.63
C ASP A 27 3.61 -7.46 12.12
N VAL A 28 3.64 -8.53 12.91
CA VAL A 28 3.45 -8.45 14.37
C VAL A 28 4.66 -7.88 15.13
N SER A 29 5.79 -7.64 14.45
CA SER A 29 6.98 -7.08 15.09
C SER A 29 6.80 -5.60 15.45
N GLY A 30 5.88 -4.92 14.77
CA GLY A 30 5.64 -3.49 14.97
C GLY A 30 6.64 -2.60 14.21
N LYS A 31 7.59 -3.17 13.46
CA LYS A 31 8.57 -2.39 12.70
C LYS A 31 7.88 -1.69 11.52
N THR A 32 7.91 -0.36 11.52
CA THR A 32 7.49 0.43 10.37
C THR A 32 8.47 0.24 9.22
N GLN A 33 7.94 -0.06 8.04
CA GLN A 33 8.70 -0.23 6.80
C GLN A 33 8.20 0.75 5.75
N LEU A 34 9.06 1.05 4.78
CA LEU A 34 8.70 1.81 3.58
C LEU A 34 8.20 0.84 2.52
N ILE A 35 7.00 1.08 1.99
CA ILE A 35 6.37 0.32 0.92
C ILE A 35 6.26 1.24 -0.28
N VAL A 36 6.77 0.81 -1.42
CA VAL A 36 6.73 1.58 -2.67
C VAL A 36 6.25 0.74 -3.83
N ALA A 37 5.38 1.32 -4.65
CA ALA A 37 5.04 0.73 -5.95
C ALA A 37 5.95 1.29 -7.04
N THR A 38 6.48 0.42 -7.87
CA THR A 38 7.39 0.77 -8.96
C THR A 38 6.64 0.85 -10.29
N THR A 39 7.19 1.63 -11.23
CA THR A 39 6.68 1.72 -12.61
C THR A 39 6.85 0.41 -13.40
N THR A 40 7.60 -0.55 -12.85
CA THR A 40 7.79 -1.90 -13.38
C THR A 40 6.80 -2.92 -12.80
N ASN A 41 5.70 -2.44 -12.23
CA ASN A 41 4.60 -3.23 -11.65
C ASN A 41 5.04 -4.14 -10.51
N LYS A 42 5.95 -3.65 -9.65
CA LYS A 42 6.35 -4.34 -8.43
C LYS A 42 5.99 -3.50 -7.23
N VAL A 43 5.64 -4.13 -6.12
CA VAL A 43 5.62 -3.48 -4.81
C VAL A 43 6.85 -3.95 -4.05
N ALA A 44 7.73 -3.01 -3.72
CA ALA A 44 8.93 -3.25 -2.94
C ALA A 44 8.69 -2.83 -1.49
N ILE A 45 9.08 -3.70 -0.56
CA ILE A 45 9.05 -3.46 0.88
C ILE A 45 10.50 -3.27 1.33
N HIS A 46 10.79 -2.13 1.94
CA HIS A 46 12.13 -1.82 2.44
C HIS A 46 12.55 -2.82 3.53
N ASP A 47 13.82 -3.23 3.47
CA ASP A 47 14.40 -4.31 4.26
C ASP A 47 13.75 -5.70 4.06
N SER A 48 13.00 -5.89 2.96
CA SER A 48 12.51 -7.21 2.56
C SER A 48 13.14 -7.66 1.25
N GLU A 49 13.54 -8.92 1.17
CA GLU A 49 13.96 -9.55 -0.09
C GLU A 49 12.77 -9.83 -1.03
N THR A 50 11.54 -9.73 -0.52
CA THR A 50 10.33 -10.03 -1.28
C THR A 50 9.84 -8.82 -2.08
N LEU A 51 9.72 -9.02 -3.39
CA LEU A 51 9.04 -8.10 -4.30
C LEU A 51 7.72 -8.71 -4.72
N LEU A 52 6.62 -8.01 -4.48
CA LEU A 52 5.30 -8.43 -4.95
C LEU A 52 5.16 -8.05 -6.42
N ASN A 53 5.03 -9.03 -7.31
CA ASN A 53 4.81 -8.79 -8.72
C ASN A 53 3.32 -8.60 -9.00
N ILE A 54 2.97 -7.48 -9.62
CA ILE A 54 1.62 -7.15 -10.06
C ILE A 54 1.58 -7.31 -11.58
N ASN A 55 0.58 -8.02 -12.09
CA ASN A 55 0.50 -8.37 -13.52
C ASN A 55 0.08 -7.19 -14.42
N GLU A 56 -0.16 -6.02 -13.83
CA GLU A 56 -0.77 -4.88 -14.49
C GLU A 56 -0.19 -3.57 -13.96
N LYS A 57 -0.34 -2.49 -14.74
CA LYS A 57 0.09 -1.15 -14.36
C LYS A 57 -0.51 -0.73 -13.01
N ILE A 58 0.36 -0.47 -12.04
CA ILE A 58 -0.02 0.08 -10.73
C ILE A 58 -0.29 1.58 -10.88
N LEU A 59 -1.41 2.03 -10.33
CA LEU A 59 -1.87 3.41 -10.39
C LEU A 59 -2.05 4.01 -8.98
N ALA A 60 -2.39 3.18 -8.00
CA ALA A 60 -2.55 3.59 -6.60
C ALA A 60 -1.97 2.56 -5.64
N LEU A 61 -1.50 3.04 -4.49
CA LEU A 61 -1.01 2.22 -3.38
C LEU A 61 -1.53 2.81 -2.07
N GLU A 62 -2.15 1.97 -1.24
CA GLU A 62 -2.53 2.31 0.12
C GLU A 62 -2.04 1.22 1.08
N VAL A 63 -1.66 1.63 2.30
CA VAL A 63 -1.21 0.72 3.35
C VAL A 63 -2.00 1.09 4.59
N THR A 64 -2.79 0.15 5.09
CA THR A 64 -3.74 0.42 6.17
C THR A 64 -4.09 -0.84 6.93
N GLN A 65 -4.45 -0.67 8.19
CA GLN A 65 -5.07 -1.70 8.99
C GLN A 65 -6.51 -1.96 8.51
N LEU A 66 -6.87 -3.23 8.35
CA LEU A 66 -8.25 -3.65 8.07
C LEU A 66 -8.85 -4.40 9.27
N GLU A 67 -8.65 -5.71 9.34
CA GLU A 67 -9.16 -6.59 10.41
C GLU A 67 -8.02 -7.20 11.28
N THR A 68 -6.79 -6.75 11.04
CA THR A 68 -5.55 -7.24 11.64
C THR A 68 -4.96 -6.22 12.62
N THR A 69 -3.95 -6.61 13.40
CA THR A 69 -3.17 -5.67 14.24
C THR A 69 -2.05 -4.97 13.48
N TYR A 70 -1.78 -5.39 12.24
CA TYR A 70 -0.81 -4.82 11.31
C TYR A 70 -1.53 -4.35 10.02
N ASP A 71 -0.82 -3.56 9.23
CA ASP A 71 -1.27 -3.01 7.97
C ASP A 71 -1.21 -4.04 6.85
N VAL A 72 -2.14 -3.91 5.91
CA VAL A 72 -2.19 -4.70 4.68
C VAL A 72 -1.90 -3.78 3.50
N ILE A 73 -1.38 -4.35 2.42
CA ILE A 73 -1.04 -3.61 1.21
C ILE A 73 -2.23 -3.67 0.26
N ILE A 74 -2.74 -2.51 -0.15
CA ILE A 74 -3.80 -2.40 -1.15
C ILE A 74 -3.23 -1.75 -2.41
N VAL A 75 -3.33 -2.46 -3.52
CA VAL A 75 -2.82 -2.03 -4.83
C VAL A 75 -4.00 -1.80 -5.77
N GLY A 76 -4.06 -0.60 -6.34
CA GLY A 76 -4.96 -0.24 -7.42
C GLY A 76 -4.23 -0.30 -8.75
N THR A 77 -4.82 -0.98 -9.73
CA THR A 77 -4.29 -1.10 -11.09
C THR A 77 -5.22 -0.44 -12.11
N ALA A 78 -4.86 -0.54 -13.38
CA ALA A 78 -5.69 -0.08 -14.49
C ALA A 78 -7.03 -0.82 -14.64
N SER A 79 -7.21 -2.00 -14.05
CA SER A 79 -8.49 -2.74 -14.13
C SER A 79 -8.90 -3.50 -12.87
N ARG A 80 -8.14 -3.41 -11.77
CA ARG A 80 -8.44 -4.17 -10.55
C ARG A 80 -7.95 -3.48 -9.29
N VAL A 81 -8.49 -3.89 -8.15
CA VAL A 81 -7.97 -3.61 -6.81
C VAL A 81 -7.62 -4.94 -6.12
N LEU A 82 -6.47 -4.99 -5.48
CA LEU A 82 -5.94 -6.15 -4.76
C LEU A 82 -5.58 -5.73 -3.34
N ALA A 83 -6.09 -6.43 -2.33
CA ALA A 83 -5.60 -6.34 -0.96
C ALA A 83 -4.80 -7.60 -0.60
N TYR A 84 -3.59 -7.38 -0.12
CA TYR A 84 -2.60 -8.41 0.14
C TYR A 84 -2.02 -8.29 1.55
N ASP A 85 -2.07 -9.40 2.27
CA ASP A 85 -1.46 -9.57 3.58
C ASP A 85 -0.02 -10.05 3.38
N ALA A 86 0.94 -9.14 3.54
CA ALA A 86 2.36 -9.42 3.35
C ALA A 86 2.94 -10.37 4.41
N TYR A 87 2.41 -10.35 5.63
CA TYR A 87 2.85 -11.22 6.72
C TYR A 87 2.42 -12.67 6.49
N LYS A 88 1.18 -12.89 6.07
CA LYS A 88 0.66 -14.24 5.76
C LYS A 88 0.92 -14.68 4.32
N ASN A 89 1.45 -13.81 3.47
CA ASN A 89 1.63 -14.05 2.04
C ASN A 89 0.33 -14.53 1.36
N THR A 90 -0.78 -13.84 1.63
CA THR A 90 -2.11 -14.22 1.10
C THR A 90 -2.90 -13.04 0.55
N ASN A 91 -3.72 -13.31 -0.45
CA ASN A 91 -4.67 -12.33 -0.97
C ASN A 91 -5.89 -12.30 -0.04
N ILE A 92 -6.21 -11.12 0.48
CA ILE A 92 -7.41 -10.91 1.30
C ILE A 92 -8.63 -10.82 0.39
N PHE A 93 -8.54 -9.97 -0.64
CA PHE A 93 -9.54 -9.89 -1.69
C PHE A 93 -8.95 -9.32 -2.97
N GLN A 94 -9.63 -9.60 -4.08
CA GLN A 94 -9.40 -8.97 -5.37
C GLN A 94 -10.75 -8.63 -6.00
N ARG A 95 -10.84 -7.46 -6.63
CA ARG A 95 -12.02 -7.07 -7.42
C ARG A 95 -11.61 -6.37 -8.70
N ASP A 96 -12.32 -6.66 -9.77
CA ASP A 96 -12.16 -5.97 -11.04
C ASP A 96 -12.93 -4.65 -11.04
N ILE A 97 -12.31 -3.60 -11.56
CA ILE A 97 -12.84 -2.23 -11.66
C ILE A 97 -12.54 -1.74 -13.09
N THR A 98 -13.58 -1.63 -13.91
CA THR A 98 -13.44 -1.32 -15.34
C THR A 98 -12.82 0.05 -15.62
N ASP A 99 -12.96 0.98 -14.68
CA ASP A 99 -12.58 2.38 -14.87
C ASP A 99 -11.14 2.66 -14.40
N GLY A 100 -10.47 1.65 -13.83
CA GLY A 100 -9.17 1.78 -13.18
C GLY A 100 -9.24 2.40 -11.79
N VAL A 101 -8.10 2.37 -11.08
CA VAL A 101 -7.99 2.83 -9.70
C VAL A 101 -6.80 3.79 -9.56
N ASN A 102 -7.05 5.10 -9.71
CA ASN A 102 -6.03 6.14 -9.59
C ASN A 102 -5.76 6.58 -8.14
N CYS A 103 -6.72 6.37 -7.24
CA CYS A 103 -6.60 6.68 -5.83
C CYS A 103 -7.32 5.64 -4.98
N ILE A 104 -6.78 5.39 -3.79
CA ILE A 104 -7.40 4.54 -2.78
C ILE A 104 -7.39 5.31 -1.48
N HIS A 105 -8.54 5.35 -0.81
CA HIS A 105 -8.64 5.82 0.55
C HIS A 105 -9.41 4.81 1.38
N VAL A 106 -8.86 4.46 2.53
CA VAL A 106 -9.50 3.57 3.49
C VAL A 106 -9.73 4.34 4.79
N GLY A 107 -10.94 4.24 5.33
CA GLY A 107 -11.28 4.94 6.56
C GLY A 107 -12.63 4.53 7.11
N PHE A 108 -12.97 5.09 8.26
CA PHE A 108 -14.26 4.87 8.91
C PHE A 108 -15.23 5.99 8.49
N TYR A 109 -16.14 5.66 7.58
CA TYR A 109 -17.12 6.61 7.06
C TYR A 109 -18.52 6.33 7.64
N ASN A 110 -19.18 7.39 8.13
CA ASN A 110 -20.44 7.40 8.89
C ASN A 110 -20.33 6.85 10.33
N VAL A 111 -20.06 7.77 11.25
CA VAL A 111 -19.65 7.58 12.66
C VAL A 111 -20.80 7.21 13.62
N LYS A 112 -21.86 6.52 13.17
CA LYS A 112 -22.91 6.06 14.10
C LYS A 112 -22.96 4.56 14.32
N PHE A 113 -22.55 3.74 13.36
CA PHE A 113 -22.64 2.26 13.47
C PHE A 113 -21.58 1.48 12.67
N ALA A 114 -20.58 2.12 12.07
CA ALA A 114 -19.61 1.42 11.25
C ALA A 114 -18.65 0.59 12.12
N LYS A 115 -18.84 -0.74 12.10
CA LYS A 115 -17.94 -1.71 12.76
C LYS A 115 -16.72 -2.11 11.91
N ALA A 116 -16.66 -1.69 10.65
CA ALA A 116 -15.59 -2.04 9.71
C ALA A 116 -15.19 -0.82 8.85
N PRO A 117 -13.90 -0.69 8.48
CA PRO A 117 -13.44 0.35 7.57
C PRO A 117 -14.05 0.18 6.18
N LYS A 118 -14.27 1.29 5.48
CA LYS A 118 -14.71 1.29 4.07
C LYS A 118 -13.57 1.78 3.19
N MET A 119 -13.48 1.18 2.00
CA MET A 119 -12.55 1.58 0.95
C MET A 119 -13.29 2.36 -0.13
N TYR A 120 -12.76 3.52 -0.47
CA TYR A 120 -13.17 4.31 -1.62
C TYR A 120 -12.06 4.28 -2.66
N VAL A 121 -12.47 4.10 -3.91
CA VAL A 121 -11.62 4.12 -5.08
C VAL A 121 -12.05 5.27 -5.98
N CYS A 122 -11.06 6.03 -6.46
CA CYS A 122 -11.14 6.89 -7.63
C CYS A 122 -9.95 6.51 -8.54
#